data_AF-E1NSC5-F1
#
_entry.id   AF-E1NSC5-F1
#
_cell.length_a   1.000
_cell.length_b   1.000
_cell.length_c   1.000
_cell.angle_alpha   90.00
_cell.angle_beta   90.00
_cell.angle_gamma   90.00
#
_symmetry.space_group_name_H-M   'P 1'
#
loop_
_entity.id
_entity.type
_entity.pdbx_description
1 polymer ?
#
loop_
_entity_poly.entity_id
_entity_poly.type
_entity_poly.pdbx_seq_one_letter_code
_entity_poly.pdbx_strand_id
1 'polypeptide(L)' 'MGASLFFGFAQSLSIIGKQLPMIEHLPSVYLQCTPYLMTIIVLVLFFGKSVAPKADGINYIKSK' A
#
# COMPACT_ATOMS: atom_id res chain seq x y z
N MET A 1 -9.39 7.14 -7.92
CA MET A 1 -9.97 7.98 -6.84
C MET A 1 -9.95 7.29 -5.48
N GLY A 2 -10.25 5.98 -5.36
CA GLY A 2 -10.20 5.28 -4.06
C GLY A 2 -8.81 5.25 -3.39
N ALA A 3 -7.74 5.03 -4.16
CA ALA A 3 -6.37 5.02 -3.64
C ALA A 3 -5.95 6.35 -2.99
N SER A 4 -6.29 7.49 -3.62
CA SER A 4 -5.97 8.82 -3.10
C SER A 4 -6.78 9.16 -1.85
N LEU A 5 -8.04 8.71 -1.77
CA LEU A 5 -8.86 8.87 -0.56
C LEU A 5 -8.31 8.04 0.61
N PHE A 6 -7.96 6.78 0.37
CA PHE A 6 -7.36 5.90 1.38
C PHE A 6 -6.04 6.47 1.90
N PHE A 7 -5.15 6.88 0.98
CA PHE A 7 -3.86 7.42 1.37
C PHE A 7 -3.98 8.76 2.08
N GLY A 8 -4.83 9.67 1.60
CA GLY A 8 -5.10 10.95 2.26
C GLY A 8 -5.68 10.78 3.67
N PHE A 9 -6.57 9.80 3.86
CA PHE A 9 -7.08 9.44 5.19
C PHE A 9 -5.97 8.94 6.11
N ALA A 10 -5.15 7.99 5.65
CA ALA A 10 -4.03 7.46 6.40
C ALA A 10 -3.03 8.55 6.80
N GLN A 11 -2.75 9.47 5.87
CA GLN A 11 -1.86 10.61 6.09
C GLN A 11 -2.45 11.59 7.11
N SER A 12 -3.75 11.87 7.04
CA SER A 12 -4.43 12.70 8.03
C SER A 12 -4.31 12.11 9.44
N LEU A 13 -4.51 10.79 9.58
CA LEU A 13 -4.37 10.09 10.86
C LEU A 13 -2.93 10.18 11.42
N SER A 14 -1.92 10.13 10.56
CA SER A 14 -0.52 10.36 10.99
C SER A 14 -0.29 11.77 11.54
N ILE A 15 -1.01 12.77 11.05
CA ILE A 15 -0.84 14.18 11.46
C ILE A 15 -1.56 14.45 12.78
N ILE A 16 -2.83 14.03 12.89
CA ILE A 16 -3.64 14.26 14.08
C ILE A 16 -3.41 13.21 15.17
N GLY A 17 -2.68 12.13 14.88
CA GLY A 17 -2.46 11.00 15.79
C GLY A 17 -1.86 11.42 17.14
N LYS A 18 -0.99 12.42 17.19
CA LYS A 18 -0.45 12.95 18.45
C LYS A 18 -1.46 13.66 19.34
N GLN A 19 -2.58 14.10 18.78
CA GLN A 19 -3.66 14.76 19.51
C GLN A 19 -4.68 13.76 20.05
N LEU A 20 -4.57 12.48 19.65
CA LEU A 20 -5.46 11.43 20.11
C LEU A 20 -4.89 10.82 21.42
N PRO A 21 -5.66 10.80 22.51
CA PRO A 21 -5.18 10.37 23.83
C PRO A 21 -4.72 8.89 23.88
N MET A 22 -5.14 8.06 22.91
CA MET A 22 -4.71 6.66 22.80
C MET A 22 -3.32 6.47 22.20
N ILE A 23 -2.82 7.43 21.41
CA ILE A 23 -1.56 7.29 20.64
C ILE A 23 -0.64 8.51 20.79
N GLU A 24 -0.88 9.38 21.77
CA GLU A 24 -0.05 10.57 22.04
C GLU A 24 1.40 10.21 22.38
N HIS A 25 1.61 9.09 23.06
CA HIS A 25 2.94 8.65 23.51
C HIS A 25 3.77 8.03 22.38
N LEU A 26 3.17 7.82 21.20
CA LEU A 26 3.86 7.16 20.10
C LEU A 26 4.88 8.12 19.46
N PRO A 27 6.14 7.69 19.27
CA PRO A 27 7.13 8.49 18.56
C PRO A 27 6.66 8.88 17.16
N SER A 28 7.01 10.10 16.72
CA SER A 28 6.55 10.63 15.43
C SER A 28 6.94 9.76 14.24
N VAL A 29 8.06 9.05 14.34
CA VAL A 29 8.55 8.14 13.29
C VAL A 29 7.50 7.07 12.96
N TYR A 30 6.88 6.45 13.96
CA TYR A 30 5.88 5.43 13.72
C TYR A 30 4.61 5.99 13.07
N LEU A 31 4.16 7.16 13.53
CA LEU A 31 3.02 7.85 12.92
C LEU A 31 3.32 8.19 11.45
N GLN A 32 4.47 8.80 11.17
CA GLN A 32 4.88 9.21 9.83
C GLN A 32 5.04 8.04 8.85
N CYS A 33 5.48 6.87 9.34
CA CYS A 33 5.60 5.68 8.51
C CYS A 33 4.26 4.94 8.30
N THR A 34 3.24 5.20 9.13
CA THR A 34 1.94 4.49 9.11
C THR A 34 1.24 4.51 7.74
N PRO A 35 1.17 5.64 6.99
CA PRO A 35 0.52 5.65 5.69
C PRO A 35 1.17 4.70 4.68
N TYR A 36 2.50 4.61 4.70
CA TYR A 36 3.26 3.74 3.80
C TYR A 36 3.16 2.27 4.21
N LEU A 37 3.16 1.98 5.52
CA LEU A 37 2.95 0.62 5.99
C LEU A 37 1.56 0.10 5.60
N MET A 38 0.53 0.93 5.72
CA MET A 38 -0.82 0.56 5.30
C MET A 38 -0.91 0.30 3.79
N THR A 39 -0.22 1.07 2.93
CA THR A 39 -0.21 0.78 1.49
C THR A 39 0.52 -0.50 1.16
N ILE A 40 1.62 -0.81 1.84
CA ILE A 40 2.33 -2.08 1.68
C ILE A 40 1.42 -3.25 2.06
N ILE A 41 0.69 -3.16 3.17
CA ILE A 41 -0.27 -4.20 3.57
C ILE A 41 -1.33 -4.42 2.47
N VAL A 42 -1.89 -3.35 1.92
CA VAL A 42 -2.84 -3.44 0.80
C VAL A 42 -2.20 -4.10 -0.41
N LEU A 43 -0.99 -3.71 -0.80
CA LEU A 43 -0.29 -4.32 -1.93
C LEU A 43 -0.05 -5.82 -1.70
N VAL A 44 0.42 -6.21 -0.53
CA VAL A 44 0.68 -7.61 -0.20
C VAL A 44 -0.62 -8.43 -0.22
N LEU A 45 -1.70 -7.92 0.35
CA LEU A 45 -2.99 -8.63 0.41
C LEU A 45 -3.64 -8.78 -0.98
N PHE A 46 -3.60 -7.74 -1.81
CA PHE A 46 -4.31 -7.72 -3.10
C PHE A 46 -3.43 -8.17 -4.28
N PHE A 47 -2.12 -7.97 -4.22
CA PHE A 47 -1.18 -8.21 -5.32
C PHE A 47 -0.10 -9.25 -4.97
N GLY A 48 -0.18 -9.92 -3.82
CA GLY A 48 0.81 -10.91 -3.38
C GLY A 48 0.86 -12.21 -4.20
N LYS A 49 -0.03 -12.40 -5.19
CA LYS A 49 -0.01 -13.58 -6.06
C LYS A 49 0.85 -13.33 -7.31
N SER A 50 2.01 -13.97 -7.38
CA SER A 50 2.77 -14.08 -8.62
C SER A 50 2.15 -15.17 -9.50
N VAL A 51 1.81 -14.81 -10.74
CA VAL A 51 1.34 -15.73 -11.77
C VAL A 51 2.26 -15.58 -12.97
N ALA A 52 2.78 -16.69 -13.46
CA ALA A 52 3.60 -16.68 -14.67
C ALA A 52 2.78 -16.15 -15.87
N PRO A 53 3.41 -15.43 -16.82
CA PRO A 53 2.74 -15.02 -18.04
C PRO A 53 2.11 -16.22 -18.76
N LYS A 54 0.92 -16.06 -19.34
CA LYS A 54 0.25 -17.16 -20.07
C LYS A 54 1.05 -17.71 -21.26
N ALA A 55 1.96 -16.90 -21.79
CA ALA A 55 2.83 -17.27 -22.91
C ALA A 55 4.20 -17.81 -22.44
N ASP A 56 4.40 -18.02 -21.15
CA ASP A 56 5.64 -18.59 -20.64
C ASP A 56 5.86 -20.00 -21.23
N GLY A 57 7.02 -20.22 -21.83
CA GLY A 57 7.34 -21.44 -22.59
C GLY A 57 6.72 -21.56 -23.99
N ILE A 58 5.97 -20.57 -24.48
CA ILE A 58 5.37 -20.61 -25.84
C ILE A 58 6.20 -19.74 -26.80
N ASN A 59 6.72 -20.37 -27.86
CA ASN A 59 7.43 -19.65 -28.93
C ASN A 59 6.50 -18.68 -29.67
N TYR A 60 6.95 -17.44 -29.86
CA TYR A 60 6.22 -16.46 -30.67
C TYR A 60 6.25 -16.84 -32.15
N ILE A 61 5.08 -16.90 -32.79
CA ILE A 61 4.94 -17.12 -34.24
C ILE A 61 4.44 -15.82 -34.87
N LYS A 62 5.23 -15.23 -35.76
CA LYS A 62 4.86 -14.01 -36.49
C LYS A 62 3.90 -14.35 -37.63
N SER A 63 2.71 -13.74 -37.67
CA SER A 63 1.84 -13.82 -38.85
C SER A 63 2.51 -13.11 -40.03
N LYS A 64 2.37 -13.69 -41.22
CA LYS A 64 2.83 -13.11 -42.49
C LYS A 64 1.95 -11.93 -42.90
#